data_AF-A0A015KZW4-F1
#
_entry.id   AF-A0A015KZW4-F1
#
_cell.length_a   1.000
_cell.length_b   1.000
_cell.length_c   1.000
_cell.angle_alpha   90.00
_cell.angle_beta   90.00
_cell.angle_gamma   90.00
#
_symmetry.space_group_name_H-M   'P 1'
#
loop_
_entity.id
_entity.type
_entity.pdbx_description
1 polymer ?
#
loop_
_entity_poly.entity_id
_entity_poly.type
_entity_poly.pdbx_seq_one_letter_code
_entity_poly.pdbx_strand_id
1 'polypeptide(L)' 'MSAITTKFVTDHKLTNEMSLEELSQYAPEILELLTTGVPKVDKEKRRQARDRLQKGYKFSKEQAYALIPHERIGRRI' A
#
# COMPACT_ATOMS: atom_id res chain seq x y z
N MET A 1 -0.30 -14.36 -0.15
CA MET A 1 -1.51 -13.48 -0.10
C MET A 1 -1.29 -12.53 1.08
N SER A 2 -1.37 -11.20 0.89
CA SER A 2 -1.13 -10.24 1.99
C SER A 2 -2.40 -10.06 2.83
N ALA A 3 -2.43 -10.62 4.03
CA ALA A 3 -3.56 -10.50 4.96
C ALA A 3 -3.75 -9.04 5.43
N ILE A 4 -2.65 -8.33 5.70
CA ILE A 4 -2.65 -6.91 6.13
C ILE A 4 -3.35 -6.04 5.07
N THR A 5 -2.93 -6.16 3.81
CA THR A 5 -3.52 -5.36 2.71
C THR A 5 -4.99 -5.67 2.49
N THR A 6 -5.37 -6.95 2.59
CA THR A 6 -6.76 -7.38 2.41
C THR A 6 -7.65 -6.77 3.48
N LYS A 7 -7.24 -6.87 4.75
CA LYS A 7 -7.95 -6.27 5.87
C LYS A 7 -8.03 -4.75 5.75
N PHE A 8 -6.91 -4.10 5.43
CA PHE A 8 -6.83 -2.64 5.28
C PHE A 8 -7.81 -2.10 4.22
N VAL A 9 -7.87 -2.73 3.05
CA VAL A 9 -8.80 -2.37 1.97
C VAL A 9 -10.26 -2.53 2.41
N THR A 10 -10.57 -3.61 3.14
CA THR A 10 -11.93 -3.85 3.63
C THR A 10 -12.34 -2.86 4.73
N ASP A 11 -11.48 -2.64 5.72
CA ASP A 11 -11.76 -1.76 6.86
C ASP A 11 -11.98 -0.30 6.40
N HIS A 12 -11.17 0.16 5.43
CA HIS A 12 -11.26 1.50 4.86
C HIS A 12 -12.17 1.60 3.63
N LYS A 13 -12.80 0.49 3.20
CA LYS A 13 -13.65 0.40 2.00
C LYS A 13 -13.00 1.01 0.75
N LEU A 14 -11.70 0.79 0.57
CA LEU A 14 -10.96 1.34 -0.56
C LEU A 14 -11.42 0.67 -1.86
N THR A 15 -11.59 1.47 -2.91
CA THR A 15 -11.99 0.98 -4.23
C THR A 15 -11.03 1.50 -5.30
N ASN A 16 -11.05 0.87 -6.47
CA ASN A 16 -10.29 1.32 -7.63
C ASN A 16 -10.93 2.52 -8.35
N GLU A 17 -12.04 3.05 -7.84
CA GLU A 17 -12.68 4.28 -8.33
C GLU A 17 -12.13 5.54 -7.65
N MET A 18 -11.45 5.38 -6.50
CA MET A 18 -10.83 6.49 -5.75
C MET A 18 -9.67 7.11 -6.51
N SER A 19 -9.48 8.41 -6.31
CA SER A 19 -8.38 9.17 -6.92
C SER A 19 -7.04 8.81 -6.29
N LEU A 20 -5.94 9.15 -6.98
CA LEU A 20 -4.60 8.97 -6.43
C LEU A 20 -4.38 9.80 -5.15
N GLU A 21 -5.00 10.98 -5.07
CA GLU A 21 -4.88 11.88 -3.92
C GLU A 21 -5.61 11.31 -2.70
N GLU A 22 -6.84 10.81 -2.88
CA GLU A 22 -7.60 10.14 -1.82
C GLU A 22 -6.84 8.92 -1.28
N LEU A 23 -6.31 8.09 -2.18
CA LEU A 23 -5.53 6.92 -1.83
C LEU A 23 -4.22 7.27 -1.11
N SER A 24 -3.55 8.34 -1.52
CA SER A 24 -2.28 8.76 -0.91
C SER A 24 -2.43 9.18 0.56
N GLN A 25 -3.62 9.59 0.99
CA GLN A 25 -3.88 9.94 2.39
C GLN A 25 -3.72 8.74 3.34
N TYR A 26 -3.95 7.52 2.85
CA TYR A 26 -3.83 6.28 3.63
C TYR A 26 -2.41 5.69 3.61
N ALA A 27 -1.51 6.24 2.81
CA ALA A 27 -0.15 5.72 2.66
C ALA A 27 0.63 5.64 3.97
N PRO A 28 0.61 6.66 4.87
CA PRO A 28 1.34 6.60 6.13
C PRO A 28 0.92 5.41 7.00
N GLU A 29 -0.38 5.18 7.12
CA GLU A 29 -0.96 4.15 7.99
C GLU A 29 -0.62 2.74 7.50
N ILE A 30 -0.86 2.44 6.21
CA ILE A 30 -0.54 1.11 5.68
C ILE A 30 0.98 0.84 5.67
N LEU A 31 1.81 1.87 5.51
CA LEU A 31 3.26 1.74 5.59
C LEU A 31 3.76 1.39 6.99
N GLU A 32 3.11 1.91 8.04
CA GLU A 32 3.40 1.54 9.42
C GLU A 32 3.11 0.05 9.65
N LEU A 33 1.94 -0.43 9.20
CA LEU A 33 1.54 -1.84 9.30
C LEU A 33 2.47 -2.79 8.51
N LEU A 34 2.99 -2.34 7.37
CA LEU A 34 3.91 -3.12 6.54
C LEU A 34 5.37 -3.06 7.01
N THR A 35 5.70 -2.20 7.97
CA THR A 35 7.05 -2.07 8.53
C THR A 35 7.28 -3.12 9.63
N THR A 36 8.41 -3.79 9.57
CA THR A 36 8.94 -4.70 10.60
C THR A 36 10.28 -4.23 11.18
N GLY A 37 10.88 -3.17 10.61
CA GLY A 37 12.21 -2.68 10.97
C GLY A 37 13.34 -3.43 10.25
N VAL A 38 13.03 -4.48 9.49
CA VAL A 38 13.99 -5.22 8.67
C VAL A 38 13.82 -4.80 7.19
N PRO A 39 14.77 -4.06 6.60
CA PRO A 39 14.59 -3.44 5.28
C PRO A 39 14.22 -4.41 4.16
N LYS A 40 14.81 -5.62 4.16
CA LYS A 40 14.51 -6.67 3.17
C LYS A 40 13.08 -7.19 3.30
N VAL A 41 12.61 -7.40 4.53
CA VAL A 41 11.25 -7.89 4.81
C VAL A 41 10.22 -6.81 4.44
N ASP A 42 10.50 -5.55 4.78
CA ASP A 42 9.60 -4.42 4.49
C ASP A 42 9.42 -4.23 2.98
N LYS A 43 10.51 -4.34 2.20
CA LYS A 43 10.45 -4.26 0.73
C LYS A 43 9.60 -5.37 0.12
N GLU A 44 9.76 -6.60 0.60
CA GLU A 44 8.98 -7.75 0.11
C GLU A 44 7.50 -7.64 0.51
N LYS A 45 7.20 -7.22 1.74
CA LYS A 45 5.82 -6.96 2.18
C LYS A 45 5.13 -5.91 1.32
N ARG A 46 5.80 -4.78 1.04
CA ARG A 46 5.26 -3.73 0.16
C ARG A 46 5.04 -4.23 -1.27
N ARG A 47 5.96 -5.05 -1.79
CA ARG A 47 5.80 -5.69 -3.10
C ARG A 47 4.56 -6.59 -3.15
N GLN A 48 4.41 -7.49 -2.17
CA GLN A 48 3.26 -8.39 -2.08
C GLN A 48 1.94 -7.64 -1.90
N ALA A 49 1.96 -6.54 -1.15
CA ALA A 49 0.80 -5.68 -0.95
C ALA A 49 0.36 -5.01 -2.26
N ARG A 50 1.30 -4.45 -3.05
CA ARG A 50 0.99 -3.89 -4.38
C ARG A 50 0.45 -4.94 -5.34
N ASP A 51 1.06 -6.13 -5.36
CA ASP A 51 0.58 -7.24 -6.19
C ASP A 51 -0.85 -7.63 -5.81
N ARG A 52 -1.19 -7.60 -4.51
CA ARG A 52 -2.56 -7.88 -4.03
C ARG A 52 -3.55 -6.79 -4.45
N LEU A 53 -3.18 -5.52 -4.37
CA LEU A 53 -4.03 -4.40 -4.82
C LEU A 53 -4.35 -4.53 -6.32
N GLN A 54 -3.34 -4.78 -7.14
CA GLN A 54 -3.51 -4.86 -8.59
C GLN A 54 -4.28 -6.12 -9.01
N LYS A 55 -3.87 -7.31 -8.54
CA LYS A 55 -4.45 -8.58 -8.98
C LYS A 55 -5.75 -8.93 -8.26
N GLY A 56 -5.88 -8.55 -6.98
CA GLY A 56 -7.00 -8.91 -6.13
C GLY A 56 -8.13 -7.89 -6.11
N TYR A 57 -7.80 -6.61 -6.25
CA TYR A 57 -8.77 -5.51 -6.14
C TYR A 57 -8.84 -4.62 -7.39
N LYS A 58 -8.10 -4.96 -8.44
CA LYS A 58 -8.10 -4.25 -9.74
C LYS A 58 -7.68 -2.78 -9.64
N PHE A 59 -6.87 -2.44 -8.65
CA PHE A 59 -6.24 -1.12 -8.57
C PHE A 59 -5.25 -0.98 -9.74
N SER A 60 -5.14 0.22 -10.28
CA SER A 60 -4.09 0.52 -11.26
C SER A 60 -2.71 0.44 -10.60
N LYS A 61 -1.67 0.37 -11.43
CA LYS A 61 -0.28 0.43 -10.94
C LYS A 61 -0.05 1.72 -10.14
N GLU A 62 -0.53 2.85 -10.64
CA GLU A 62 -0.39 4.17 -10.00
C GLU A 62 -1.13 4.23 -8.67
N GLN A 63 -2.36 3.72 -8.61
CA GLN A 63 -3.12 3.65 -7.36
C GLN A 63 -2.42 2.77 -6.31
N ALA A 64 -1.84 1.65 -6.72
CA ALA A 64 -1.08 0.79 -5.81
C ALA A 64 0.20 1.49 -5.28
N TYR A 65 0.82 2.38 -6.06
CA TYR A 65 1.97 3.18 -5.65
C TYR A 65 1.60 4.40 -4.81
N ALA A 66 0.42 4.99 -5.04
CA ALA A 66 -0.14 6.04 -4.20
C ALA A 66 -0.36 5.53 -2.77
N LEU A 67 -0.96 4.33 -2.62
CA LEU A 67 -1.12 3.67 -1.32
C LEU A 67 0.19 3.16 -0.74
N ILE A 68 1.04 2.53 -1.56
CA ILE A 68 2.23 1.81 -1.10
C ILE A 68 3.45 2.28 -1.90
N PRO A 69 3.99 3.46 -1.58
CA PRO A 69 5.14 4.00 -2.27
C PRO A 69 6.39 3.15 -2.04
N HIS A 70 7.38 3.29 -2.93
CA HIS A 70 8.66 2.61 -2.79
C HIS A 70 9.43 3.09 -1.55
N GLU A 71 9.39 4.40 -1.30
CA GLU A 71 10.09 5.05 -0.21
C GLU A 71 9.13 5.35 0.95
N ARG A 72 9.65 5.43 2.17
CA ARG A 72 8.87 6.07 3.25
C ARG A 72 8.77 7.54 2.88
N ILE A 73 7.55 8.05 2.80
CA ILE A 73 7.27 9.49 2.80
C ILE A 73 7.98 10.05 4.06
N GLY A 74 9.17 10.63 3.90
CA GLY A 74 10.01 10.99 5.05
C GLY A 74 11.53 11.03 4.82
N ARG A 75 12.06 10.51 3.71
CA ARG A 75 13.41 10.92 3.26
C ARG A 75 13.27 12.01 2.20
N ARG A 76 12.92 13.22 2.66
CA ARG A 76 13.36 14.42 1.97
C ARG A 76 14.88 14.47 2.15
N ILE A 77 15.61 14.45 1.04
CA ILE A 77 17.03 14.86 1.00
C ILE A 77 17.06 16.36 1.22
#